data_AF-A0A1F5YQV2-F1
#
_entry.id   AF-A0A1F5YQV2-F1
#
_cell.length_a   1.000
_cell.length_b   1.000
_cell.length_c   1.000
_cell.angle_alpha   90.00
_cell.angle_beta   90.00
_cell.angle_gamma   90.00
#
_symmetry.space_group_name_H-M   'P 1'
#
loop_
_entity.id
_entity.type
_entity.pdbx_description
1 polymer ?
#
loop_
_entity_poly.entity_id
_entity_poly.type
_entity_poly.pdbx_seq_one_letter_code
_entity_poly.pdbx_strand_id
1 'polypeptide(L)'
;MIVADNDTLWRLVRPKEARCKLPQVERLIAHADTMAASKLLPQGPGRGFEHPQLSLILKDGDKVLFGLLFGDYGGDKQIYVRDLVRQQDFLAPAKEAEDFEYSADDLADIPLSHVVQ
;
A
#
# COMPACT_ATOMS: atom_id res chain seq x y z
N MET A 1 -13.58 7.55 -2.24
CA MET A 1 -13.07 7.59 -3.62
C MET A 1 -13.71 6.42 -4.34
N ILE A 2 -14.20 6.56 -5.57
CA ILE A 2 -14.70 5.40 -6.33
C ILE A 2 -13.49 4.83 -7.07
N VAL A 3 -13.13 3.58 -6.81
CA VAL A 3 -12.03 2.89 -7.50
C VAL A 3 -12.61 1.58 -8.05
N ALA A 4 -12.28 1.27 -9.30
CA ALA A 4 -12.66 0.00 -9.91
C ALA A 4 -11.79 -1.10 -9.28
N ASP A 5 -12.43 -2.05 -8.60
CA ASP A 5 -11.79 -3.21 -7.97
C ASP A 5 -11.38 -4.23 -9.05
N ASN A 6 -12.12 -4.24 -10.18
CA ASN A 6 -11.83 -4.91 -11.44
C ASN A 6 -12.64 -4.22 -12.56
N ASP A 7 -12.27 -4.39 -13.84
CA ASP A 7 -12.89 -3.77 -15.05
C ASP A 7 -14.43 -3.90 -15.20
N THR A 8 -15.10 -4.57 -14.27
CA THR A 8 -16.54 -4.85 -14.27
C THR A 8 -17.28 -4.42 -13.01
N LEU A 9 -16.60 -3.99 -11.94
CA LEU A 9 -17.25 -3.63 -10.67
C LEU A 9 -16.68 -2.34 -10.08
N TRP A 10 -17.46 -1.27 -10.19
CA TRP A 10 -17.23 -0.02 -9.47
C TRP A 10 -17.67 -0.19 -8.01
N ARG A 11 -16.72 -0.17 -7.08
CA ARG A 11 -17.00 -0.17 -5.64
C ARG A 11 -16.64 1.18 -5.03
N LEU A 12 -17.50 1.67 -4.13
CA LEU A 12 -17.20 2.85 -3.33
C LEU A 12 -16.20 2.44 -2.25
N VAL A 13 -14.90 2.59 -2.54
CA VAL A 13 -13.85 2.40 -1.54
C VAL A 13 -13.80 3.67 -0.68
N ARG A 14 -14.46 3.62 0.48
CA ARG A 14 -14.28 4.66 1.50
C ARG A 14 -12.92 4.42 2.16
N PRO A 15 -12.06 5.45 2.30
CA PRO A 15 -10.88 5.33 3.13
C PRO A 15 -11.33 4.83 4.51
N LYS A 16 -10.85 3.66 4.92
CA LYS A 16 -11.09 3.13 6.27
C LYS A 16 -10.21 3.96 7.21
N GLU A 17 -10.80 4.97 7.84
CA GLU A 17 -10.17 5.61 9.00
C GLU A 17 -10.23 4.63 10.18
N ALA A 18 -9.16 3.85 10.34
CA ALA A 18 -9.02 2.93 11.45
C ALA A 18 -8.18 3.58 12.57
N ARG A 19 -8.71 3.60 13.79
CA ARG A 19 -7.89 3.89 14.98
C ARG A 19 -7.02 2.66 15.25
N CYS A 20 -5.81 2.68 14.71
CA CYS A 20 -4.81 1.62 14.85
C CYS A 20 -3.88 1.86 16.04
N LYS A 21 -3.31 0.80 16.61
CA LYS A 21 -2.27 0.95 17.65
C LYS A 21 -0.93 1.28 16.98
N LEU A 22 -0.16 2.19 17.56
CA LEU A 22 1.16 2.60 17.05
C LEU A 22 2.08 1.42 16.68
N PRO A 23 2.23 0.35 17.50
CA PRO A 23 3.11 -0.76 17.15
C PRO A 23 2.71 -1.52 15.88
N GLN A 24 1.45 -1.45 15.47
CA GLN A 24 0.96 -2.13 14.27
C GLN A 24 1.29 -1.33 13.02
N VAL A 25 1.16 -0.01 13.12
CA VAL A 25 1.62 0.93 12.09
C VAL A 25 3.14 0.78 11.91
N GLU A 26 3.89 0.70 13.01
CA GLU A 26 5.35 0.46 12.97
C GLU A 26 5.71 -0.86 12.28
N ARG A 27 4.97 -1.94 12.55
CA ARG A 27 5.18 -3.23 11.86
C ARG A 27 4.92 -3.13 10.36
N LEU A 28 3.85 -2.46 9.96
CA LEU A 28 3.50 -2.26 8.55
C LEU A 28 4.60 -1.45 7.83
N ILE A 29 5.07 -0.37 8.46
CA ILE A 29 6.18 0.45 7.94
C ILE A 29 7.46 -0.39 7.85
N ALA A 30 7.79 -1.16 8.87
CA ALA A 30 8.99 -2.00 8.88
C ALA A 30 8.96 -3.04 7.76
N HIS A 31 7.82 -3.72 7.57
CA HIS A 31 7.66 -4.67 6.46
C HIS A 31 7.88 -3.96 5.12
N ALA A 32 7.28 -2.78 4.94
CA ALA A 32 7.37 -2.01 3.71
C ALA A 32 8.79 -1.48 3.42
N ASP A 33 9.56 -1.12 4.46
CA ASP A 33 10.97 -0.73 4.32
C ASP A 33 11.90 -1.92 4.04
N THR A 34 11.54 -3.12 4.51
CA THR A 34 12.29 -4.36 4.26
C THR A 34 11.91 -5.09 2.98
N MET A 35 10.91 -4.59 2.24
CA MET A 35 10.40 -5.26 1.05
C MET A 35 11.50 -5.39 -0.01
N ALA A 36 11.65 -6.61 -0.54
CA ALA A 36 12.70 -6.92 -1.50
C ALA A 36 12.39 -6.31 -2.89
N ALA A 37 13.26 -5.41 -3.35
CA ALA A 37 13.26 -4.98 -4.75
C ALA A 37 14.01 -6.02 -5.60
N SER A 38 13.28 -6.72 -6.46
CA SER A 38 13.87 -7.67 -7.42
C SER A 38 14.58 -6.97 -8.58
N LYS A 39 14.13 -5.75 -8.96
CA LYS A 39 14.74 -4.94 -10.01
C LYS A 39 14.35 -3.48 -9.88
N LEU A 40 15.34 -2.58 -9.91
CA LEU A 40 15.09 -1.14 -10.03
C LEU A 40 14.75 -0.78 -11.49
N LEU A 41 13.83 0.15 -11.67
CA LEU A 41 13.36 0.59 -12.99
C LEU A 41 13.51 2.10 -13.13
N PRO A 42 13.86 2.61 -14.33
CA PRO A 42 13.72 4.03 -14.60
C PRO A 42 12.25 4.42 -14.45
N GLN A 43 11.96 5.62 -13.92
CA GLN A 43 10.59 6.09 -13.87
C GLN A 43 10.00 6.22 -15.28
N GLY A 44 8.74 5.82 -15.43
CA GLY A 44 8.05 5.86 -16.71
C GLY A 44 6.55 5.60 -16.58
N PRO A 45 5.78 5.92 -17.64
CA PRO A 45 4.35 5.64 -17.70
C PRO A 45 4.06 4.14 -17.91
N GLY A 46 2.79 3.74 -17.77
CA GLY A 46 2.31 2.40 -18.14
C GLY A 46 2.61 1.32 -17.10
N ARG A 47 2.40 1.64 -15.82
CA ARG A 47 2.62 0.71 -14.69
C ARG A 47 1.42 0.66 -13.72
N GLY A 48 0.28 1.25 -14.07
CA GLY A 48 -0.92 1.23 -13.25
C GLY A 48 -0.87 2.09 -11.99
N PHE A 49 0.07 3.05 -11.88
CA PHE A 49 0.17 3.90 -10.69
C PHE A 49 -0.90 5.01 -10.63
N GLU A 50 -1.57 5.26 -11.75
CA GLU A 50 -2.75 6.11 -11.86
C GLU A 50 -3.99 5.50 -11.18
N HIS A 51 -4.04 4.16 -11.15
CA HIS A 51 -5.08 3.36 -10.52
C HIS A 51 -4.44 2.24 -9.71
N PRO A 52 -3.70 2.58 -8.63
CA PRO A 52 -2.92 1.61 -7.90
C PRO A 52 -3.84 0.57 -7.25
N GLN A 53 -3.44 -0.70 -7.32
CA GLN A 53 -4.12 -1.81 -6.66
C GLN A 53 -4.10 -1.63 -5.13
N LEU A 54 -2.97 -1.16 -4.60
CA LEU A 54 -2.80 -0.83 -3.19
C LEU A 54 -1.99 0.46 -3.04
N SER A 55 -2.36 1.28 -2.05
CA SER A 55 -1.64 2.49 -1.70
C SER A 55 -1.38 2.53 -0.20
N LEU A 56 -0.11 2.51 0.19
CA LEU A 56 0.31 2.66 1.58
C LEU A 56 1.00 4.02 1.73
N ILE A 57 0.34 4.96 2.38
CA ILE A 57 0.86 6.33 2.51
C ILE A 57 0.76 6.79 3.97
N LEU A 58 1.90 7.07 4.58
CA LEU A 58 1.99 7.74 5.87
C LEU A 58 2.33 9.20 5.65
N LYS A 59 1.52 10.08 6.24
CA LYS A 59 1.73 11.53 6.18
C LYS A 59 1.79 12.15 7.58
N ASP A 60 2.58 13.21 7.69
CA ASP A 60 2.54 14.17 8.79
C ASP A 60 2.09 15.52 8.21
N GLY A 61 0.82 15.84 8.42
CA GLY A 61 0.12 16.89 7.68
C GLY A 61 0.14 16.61 6.17
N ASP A 62 0.72 17.54 5.40
CA ASP A 62 0.85 17.41 3.94
C ASP A 62 2.13 16.65 3.52
N LYS A 63 3.06 16.41 4.44
CA LYS A 63 4.33 15.77 4.14
C LYS A 63 4.18 14.25 4.10
N VAL A 64 4.56 13.64 2.99
CA VAL A 64 4.69 12.16 2.89
C VAL A 64 5.96 11.73 3.61
N LEU A 65 5.80 10.97 4.70
CA LEU A 65 6.91 10.36 5.43
C LEU A 65 7.28 9.00 4.86
N PHE A 66 6.27 8.27 4.38
CA PHE A 66 6.40 6.96 3.76
C PHE A 66 5.32 6.82 2.70
N GLY A 67 5.63 6.21 1.56
CA GLY A 67 4.66 6.09 0.48
C GLY A 67 5.04 5.02 -0.53
N LEU A 68 4.24 3.96 -0.60
CA LEU A 68 4.32 2.95 -1.66
C LEU A 68 3.01 2.91 -2.44
N LEU A 69 3.12 2.92 -3.76
CA LEU A 69 2.02 2.61 -4.67
C LEU A 69 2.31 1.28 -5.36
N PHE A 70 1.36 0.36 -5.28
CA PHE A 70 1.39 -0.92 -5.97
C PHE A 70 0.56 -0.79 -7.24
N GLY A 71 1.20 -0.90 -8.38
CA GLY A 71 0.58 -0.74 -9.70
C GLY A 71 0.17 -2.08 -10.30
N ASP A 72 0.37 -2.22 -11.60
CA ASP A 72 0.05 -3.43 -12.34
C ASP A 72 1.08 -4.55 -12.10
N TYR A 73 0.67 -5.77 -12.46
CA TYR A 73 1.56 -6.92 -12.51
C TYR A 73 2.60 -6.73 -13.62
N GLY A 74 3.87 -6.82 -13.27
CA GLY A 74 5.00 -6.89 -14.20
C GLY A 74 5.27 -8.31 -14.73
N GLY A 75 4.36 -9.25 -14.45
CA GLY A 75 4.43 -10.68 -14.74
C GLY A 75 3.80 -11.51 -13.62
N ASP A 76 3.70 -12.83 -13.79
CA ASP A 76 2.95 -13.74 -12.90
C ASP A 76 3.38 -13.74 -11.42
N LYS A 77 4.57 -13.21 -11.11
CA LYS A 77 5.14 -13.22 -9.75
C LYS A 77 5.68 -11.87 -9.32
N GLN A 78 5.46 -10.82 -10.10
CA GLN A 78 6.03 -9.51 -9.82
C GLN A 78 5.00 -8.41 -9.99
N ILE A 79 5.10 -7.40 -9.14
CA ILE A 79 4.26 -6.21 -9.17
C ILE A 79 5.14 -4.97 -9.26
N TYR A 80 4.69 -3.98 -10.03
CA TYR A 80 5.33 -2.67 -10.05
C TYR A 80 5.04 -1.95 -8.74
N VAL A 81 6.09 -1.45 -8.10
CA VAL A 81 5.97 -0.62 -6.90
C VAL A 81 6.67 0.71 -7.13
N ARG A 82 6.05 1.79 -6.69
CA ARG A 82 6.63 3.14 -6.67
C ARG A 82 6.82 3.61 -5.24
N ASP A 83 8.06 3.91 -4.89
CA ASP A 83 8.41 4.66 -3.71
C ASP A 83 8.21 6.16 -3.97
N LEU A 84 7.25 6.75 -3.28
CA LEU A 84 6.89 8.17 -3.41
C LEU A 84 7.95 9.11 -2.79
N VAL A 85 8.66 8.65 -1.77
CA VAL A 85 9.67 9.44 -1.07
C VAL A 85 10.96 9.47 -1.89
N ARG A 86 11.40 8.31 -2.37
CA ARG A 86 12.62 8.17 -3.18
C ARG A 86 12.39 8.47 -4.66
N GLN A 87 11.14 8.60 -5.10
CA GLN A 87 10.75 8.73 -6.51
C GLN A 87 11.38 7.65 -7.39
N GLN A 88 11.26 6.40 -6.93
CA GLN A 88 11.90 5.25 -7.55
C GLN A 88 10.87 4.16 -7.80
N ASP A 89 10.90 3.60 -9.01
CA ASP A 89 10.05 2.48 -9.38
C ASP A 89 10.86 1.19 -9.34
N PHE A 90 10.25 0.09 -8.93
CA PHE A 90 10.91 -1.21 -8.88
C PHE A 90 9.89 -2.34 -9.00
N LEU A 91 10.39 -3.55 -9.26
CA LEU A 91 9.60 -4.78 -9.21
C LEU A 91 9.79 -5.44 -7.86
N ALA A 92 8.69 -5.77 -7.18
CA ALA A 92 8.68 -6.60 -5.98
C ALA A 92 7.98 -7.93 -6.28
N PRO A 93 8.22 -8.99 -5.48
CA PRO A 93 7.39 -10.18 -5.53
C PRO A 93 5.92 -9.82 -5.31
N ALA A 94 5.01 -10.31 -6.16
CA ALA A 94 3.58 -9.99 -6.05
C ALA A 94 2.96 -10.40 -4.70
N LYS A 95 3.48 -11.48 -4.10
CA LYS A 95 3.08 -11.94 -2.76
C LYS A 95 3.23 -10.85 -1.69
N GLU A 96 4.19 -9.95 -1.82
CA GLU A 96 4.36 -8.86 -0.85
C GLU A 96 3.13 -7.95 -0.83
N ALA A 97 2.53 -7.66 -2.00
CA ALA A 97 1.31 -6.84 -2.08
C ALA A 97 0.11 -7.53 -1.39
N GLU A 98 -0.04 -8.85 -1.57
CA GLU A 98 -1.06 -9.65 -0.89
C GLU A 98 -0.85 -9.62 0.64
N ASP A 99 0.40 -9.84 1.09
CA ASP A 99 0.76 -9.81 2.51
C ASP A 99 0.48 -8.43 3.15
N PHE A 100 0.65 -7.33 2.39
CA PHE A 100 0.26 -5.98 2.84
C PHE A 100 -1.25 -5.80 2.95
N GLU A 101 -2.03 -6.31 2.00
CA GLU A 101 -3.49 -6.23 2.02
C GLU A 101 -4.06 -6.97 3.25
N TYR A 102 -3.58 -8.18 3.52
CA TYR A 102 -3.94 -8.92 4.73
C TYR A 102 -3.56 -8.17 6.00
N SER A 103 -2.35 -7.62 6.06
CA SER A 103 -1.90 -6.84 7.22
C SER A 103 -2.73 -5.56 7.44
N ALA A 104 -3.27 -4.98 6.36
CA ALA A 104 -4.16 -3.82 6.42
C ALA A 104 -5.57 -4.17 6.90
N ASP A 105 -6.10 -5.35 6.56
CA ASP A 105 -7.37 -5.81 7.09
C ASP A 105 -7.27 -6.18 8.58
N ASP A 106 -6.16 -6.78 9.03
CA ASP A 106 -5.88 -7.02 10.45
C ASP A 106 -5.84 -5.71 11.27
N LEU A 107 -5.45 -4.59 10.65
CA LEU A 107 -5.50 -3.26 11.27
C LEU A 107 -6.93 -2.72 11.40
N ALA A 108 -7.85 -3.14 10.54
CA ALA A 108 -9.24 -2.67 10.50
C ALA A 108 -10.16 -3.43 11.47
N ASP A 109 -9.85 -4.70 11.79
CA ASP A 109 -10.72 -5.59 12.55
C ASP A 109 -10.53 -5.57 14.08
N ILE A 110 -9.82 -4.57 14.61
CA ILE A 110 -9.60 -4.46 16.06
C ILE A 110 -10.76 -3.67 16.68
N PRO A 111 -11.68 -4.31 17.44
CA PRO A 111 -12.70 -3.58 18.16
C PRO A 111 -12.04 -2.65 19.19
N LEU A 112 -12.48 -1.39 19.20
CA LEU A 112 -12.16 -0.41 20.23
C LEU A 112 -12.72 -0.90 21.57
N SER A 113 -11.99 -1.77 22.24
CA SER A 113 -12.03 -1.85 23.69
C SER A 113 -10.73 -1.24 24.16
N HIS A 114 -10.78 0.02 24.58
CA HIS A 114 -10.08 0.58 25.73
C HIS A 114 -10.57 2.02 25.89
N VAL A 115 -11.62 2.15 26.70
CA VAL A 115 -11.91 3.38 27.44
C VAL A 115 -10.78 3.53 28.45
N VAL A 116 -10.11 4.67 28.44
CA VAL A 116 -9.34 5.13 29.59
C VAL A 116 -9.98 6.47 29.99
N GLN A 117 -10.67 6.46 31.12
CA GLN A 117 -11.10 7.66 31.85
C GLN A 117 -9.88 8.33 32.48
#